data_AF-A0A165YQU8-F1
#
_entry.id   AF-A0A165YQU8-F1
#
_cell.length_a   1.000
_cell.length_b   1.000
_cell.length_c   1.000
_cell.angle_alpha   90.00
_cell.angle_beta   90.00
_cell.angle_gamma   90.00
#
_symmetry.space_group_name_H-M   'P 1'
#
loop_
_entity.id
_entity.type
_entity.pdbx_description
1 polymer ?
#
loop_
_entity_poly.entity_id
_entity_poly.type
_entity_poly.pdbx_seq_one_letter_code
_entity_poly.pdbx_strand_id
1 'polypeptide(L)'
;MSVVKMNGKVKWFNNAKGYGFIIAAGRDDEDLFAHYSAINMEGYKTLKAGQPVTFDVIQGPKGLHAVNIKVVTAEEKPAPVHVRVTETH
;
A
#
# COMPACT_ATOMS: atom_id res chain seq x y z
N MET A 1 -4.05 5.20 -21.34
CA MET A 1 -3.84 4.30 -20.19
C MET A 1 -5.05 4.44 -19.29
N SER A 2 -5.85 3.39 -19.16
CA SER A 2 -7.06 3.43 -18.31
C SER A 2 -6.66 3.13 -16.87
N VAL A 3 -6.90 4.08 -15.98
CA VAL A 3 -6.69 3.96 -14.53
C VAL A 3 -8.07 3.86 -13.89
N VAL A 4 -8.30 2.85 -13.05
CA VAL A 4 -9.58 2.64 -12.35
C VAL A 4 -9.36 2.75 -10.85
N LYS A 5 -9.94 3.77 -10.22
CA LYS A 5 -9.84 3.94 -8.77
C LYS A 5 -10.75 2.93 -8.06
N MET A 6 -10.17 2.14 -7.16
CA MET A 6 -10.86 1.07 -6.43
C MET A 6 -10.46 1.10 -4.96
N ASN A 7 -11.36 0.61 -4.09
CA ASN A 7 -11.04 0.36 -2.69
C ASN A 7 -10.92 -1.14 -2.45
N GLY A 8 -10.17 -1.51 -1.42
CA GLY A 8 -9.94 -2.90 -1.09
C GLY A 8 -9.29 -3.06 0.26
N LYS A 9 -8.80 -4.27 0.53
CA LYS A 9 -8.09 -4.63 1.74
C LYS A 9 -6.75 -5.23 1.38
N VAL A 10 -5.73 -4.95 2.19
CA VAL A 10 -4.41 -5.53 1.99
C VAL A 10 -4.48 -7.03 2.32
N LYS A 11 -4.18 -7.90 1.36
CA LYS A 11 -4.14 -9.36 1.61
C LYS A 11 -2.95 -9.69 2.49
N TRP A 12 -1.77 -9.24 2.05
CA TRP A 12 -0.54 -9.30 2.81
C TRP A 12 0.44 -8.27 2.25
N PHE A 13 1.34 -7.79 3.08
CA PHE A 13 2.39 -6.87 2.66
C PHE A 13 3.68 -7.19 3.41
N ASN A 14 4.78 -7.27 2.67
CA ASN A 14 6.09 -7.53 3.23
C ASN A 14 6.86 -6.21 3.32
N ASN A 15 6.89 -5.61 4.51
CA ASN A 15 7.63 -4.36 4.76
C ASN A 15 9.14 -4.50 4.51
N ALA A 16 9.73 -5.68 4.72
CA ALA A 16 11.16 -5.89 4.52
C ALA A 16 11.53 -5.93 3.03
N LYS A 17 10.63 -6.45 2.19
CA LYS A 17 10.83 -6.51 0.73
C LYS A 17 10.22 -5.32 -0.02
N GLY A 18 9.27 -4.61 0.58
CA GLY A 18 8.57 -3.48 -0.04
C GLY A 18 7.55 -3.88 -1.11
N TYR A 19 6.98 -5.09 -1.05
CA TYR A 19 5.91 -5.50 -1.95
C TYR A 19 4.83 -6.27 -1.21
N GLY A 20 3.64 -6.33 -1.80
CA GLY A 20 2.52 -7.09 -1.28
C GLY A 20 1.42 -7.25 -2.30
N PHE A 21 0.29 -7.75 -1.81
CA PHE A 21 -0.92 -7.94 -2.60
C PHE A 21 -2.11 -7.33 -1.88
N ILE A 22 -2.99 -6.74 -2.67
CA ILE A 22 -4.23 -6.11 -2.22
C ILE A 22 -5.37 -6.81 -2.95
N ILE A 23 -6.45 -7.07 -2.23
CA ILE A 23 -7.69 -7.62 -2.76
C ILE A 23 -8.70 -6.50 -2.87
N ALA A 24 -9.35 -6.41 -4.03
CA ALA A 24 -10.38 -5.41 -4.24
C ALA A 24 -11.63 -5.74 -3.40
N ALA A 25 -12.33 -4.72 -2.94
CA ALA A 25 -13.54 -4.92 -2.16
C ALA A 25 -14.61 -5.62 -3.01
N GLY A 26 -15.07 -6.78 -2.55
CA GLY A 26 -16.06 -7.60 -3.26
C GLY A 26 -15.48 -8.52 -4.35
N ARG A 27 -14.15 -8.61 -4.46
CA ARG A 27 -13.46 -9.55 -5.37
C ARG A 27 -12.22 -10.12 -4.69
N ASP A 28 -12.40 -11.27 -4.07
CA ASP A 28 -11.33 -12.00 -3.34
C ASP A 28 -10.38 -12.76 -4.28
N ASP A 29 -10.79 -12.96 -5.54
CA ASP A 29 -10.05 -13.60 -6.63
C ASP A 29 -9.14 -12.64 -7.42
N GLU A 30 -9.32 -11.33 -7.28
CA GLU A 30 -8.45 -10.33 -7.93
C GLU A 30 -7.29 -9.93 -7.01
N ASP A 31 -6.17 -10.63 -7.15
CA ASP A 31 -4.89 -10.31 -6.52
C ASP A 31 -4.18 -9.17 -7.27
N LEU A 32 -4.15 -7.98 -6.68
CA LEU A 32 -3.50 -6.80 -7.25
C LEU A 32 -2.09 -6.65 -6.69
N PHE A 33 -1.10 -6.60 -7.59
CA PHE A 33 0.28 -6.41 -7.18
C PHE A 33 0.51 -4.98 -6.68
N ALA A 34 1.00 -4.86 -5.45
CA ALA A 34 1.28 -3.59 -4.79
C ALA A 34 2.78 -3.46 -4.48
N HIS A 35 3.39 -2.38 -4.96
CA HIS A 35 4.81 -2.09 -4.74
C HIS A 35 4.98 -0.87 -3.83
N TYR A 36 6.03 -0.81 -3.02
CA TYR A 36 6.29 0.33 -2.11
C TYR A 36 6.40 1.67 -2.86
N SER A 37 6.86 1.64 -4.11
CA SER A 37 6.93 2.84 -4.97
C SER A 37 5.54 3.40 -5.27
N ALA A 38 4.54 2.53 -5.36
CA ALA A 38 3.14 2.88 -5.58
C ALA A 38 2.42 3.38 -4.31
N ILE A 39 2.98 3.16 -3.12
CA ILE A 39 2.40 3.64 -1.86
C ILE A 39 2.70 5.12 -1.70
N ASN A 40 1.65 5.93 -1.63
CA ASN A 40 1.71 7.37 -1.49
C ASN A 40 1.40 7.73 -0.02
N MET A 41 2.41 7.55 0.83
CA MET A 41 2.37 7.88 2.25
C MET A 41 3.70 8.57 2.62
N GLU A 42 3.60 9.64 3.42
CA GLU A 42 4.76 10.31 4.00
C GLU A 42 5.34 9.48 5.15
N GLY A 43 6.63 9.13 5.06
CA GLY A 43 7.33 8.34 6.08
C GLY A 43 7.39 6.83 5.78
N TYR A 44 7.11 6.00 6.79
CA TYR A 44 7.24 4.54 6.70
C TYR A 44 6.08 3.93 5.90
N LYS A 45 6.36 3.62 4.63
CA LYS A 45 5.42 2.99 3.67
C LYS A 45 5.10 1.54 4.05
N THR A 46 4.27 1.39 5.07
CA THR A 46 3.89 0.08 5.64
C THR A 46 2.40 -0.13 5.53
N LEU A 47 1.99 -1.36 5.25
CA LEU A 47 0.60 -1.77 5.14
C LEU A 47 0.36 -2.98 6.04
N LYS A 48 -0.78 -3.01 6.73
CA LYS A 48 -1.18 -4.15 7.56
C LYS A 48 -2.17 -5.03 6.80
N ALA A 49 -2.02 -6.36 6.91
CA ALA A 49 -3.00 -7.29 6.36
C ALA A 49 -4.40 -7.03 6.95
N GLY A 50 -5.42 -7.05 6.11
CA GLY A 50 -6.81 -6.72 6.45
C GLY A 50 -7.12 -5.21 6.48
N GLN A 51 -6.13 -4.34 6.34
CA GLN A 51 -6.35 -2.88 6.43
C GLN A 51 -7.09 -2.34 5.18
N PRO A 52 -8.12 -1.51 5.35
CA PRO A 52 -8.81 -0.87 4.23
C PRO A 52 -7.93 0.20 3.57
N VAL A 53 -7.81 0.11 2.26
CA VAL A 53 -6.96 0.98 1.43
C VAL A 53 -7.72 1.37 0.15
N THR A 54 -7.43 2.54 -0.38
CA THR A 54 -7.85 2.99 -1.71
C THR A 54 -6.64 3.03 -2.62
N PHE A 55 -6.77 2.54 -3.84
CA PHE A 55 -5.70 2.47 -4.80
C PHE A 55 -6.26 2.63 -6.22
N ASP A 56 -5.36 2.82 -7.16
CA ASP A 56 -5.66 2.96 -8.57
C ASP A 56 -5.20 1.69 -9.27
N VAL A 57 -6.12 0.98 -9.90
CA VAL A 57 -5.84 -0.22 -10.69
C VAL A 57 -5.49 0.21 -12.10
N ILE A 58 -4.31 -0.21 -12.56
CA ILE A 58 -3.88 -0.04 -13.94
C ILE A 58 -3.81 -1.40 -14.63
N GLN A 59 -4.41 -1.50 -15.82
CA GLN A 59 -4.23 -2.65 -16.69
C GLN A 59 -2.92 -2.49 -17.46
N GLY A 60 -1.92 -3.30 -17.10
CA GLY A 60 -0.63 -3.35 -17.78
C GLY A 60 -0.46 -4.62 -18.61
N PRO A 61 0.60 -4.70 -19.43
CA PRO A 61 0.90 -5.89 -20.24
C PRO A 61 1.22 -7.15 -19.43
N LYS A 62 1.43 -7.02 -18.11
CA LYS A 62 1.72 -8.13 -17.18
C LYS A 62 0.57 -8.40 -16.19
N GLY A 63 -0.60 -7.82 -16.40
CA GLY A 63 -1.75 -7.92 -15.50
C GLY A 63 -2.07 -6.61 -14.77
N LEU A 64 -2.83 -6.74 -13.67
CA LEU A 64 -3.32 -5.61 -12.89
C LEU A 64 -2.28 -5.16 -11.86
N HIS A 65 -1.98 -3.87 -11.82
CA HIS A 65 -1.12 -3.28 -10.80
C HIS A 65 -1.89 -2.25 -9.96
N ALA A 66 -1.63 -2.24 -8.66
CA ALA A 66 -2.12 -1.21 -7.75
C ALA A 66 -1.09 -0.08 -7.65
N VAL A 67 -1.50 1.13 -8.02
CA VAL A 67 -0.72 2.38 -7.89
C VAL A 67 -1.46 3.38 -7.00
N ASN A 68 -0.77 4.44 -6.57
CA ASN A 68 -1.32 5.49 -5.70
C ASN A 68 -2.06 4.95 -4.46
N ILE A 69 -1.48 3.93 -3.81
CA ILE A 69 -2.10 3.28 -2.66
C ILE A 69 -2.13 4.27 -1.49
N LYS A 70 -3.33 4.53 -0.98
CA LYS A 70 -3.65 5.38 0.15
C LYS A 70 -4.41 4.60 1.19
N VAL A 71 -4.07 4.80 2.45
CA VAL A 71 -4.67 4.05 3.54
C VAL A 71 -5.93 4.77 3.99
N VAL A 72 -7.06 4.06 4.03
CA VAL A 72 -8.34 4.62 4.49
C VAL A 72 -8.40 4.44 5.99
N THR A 73 -7.57 5.20 6.71
CA THR A 73 -7.64 5.23 8.18
C THR A 73 -8.12 6.63 8.55
N ALA A 74 -9.17 6.72 9.37
CA ALA A 74 -9.72 7.97 9.86
C ALA A 74 -8.82 8.68 10.90
N GLU A 75 -7.55 8.29 11.00
CA GLU A 75 -6.62 8.81 12.01
C GLU A 75 -5.31 9.22 11.35
N GLU A 76 -5.23 10.51 11.01
CA GLU A 76 -3.99 11.26 10.96
C GLU A 76 -3.33 11.19 12.35
N LYS A 77 -2.36 10.31 12.52
CA LYS A 77 -1.29 10.55 13.49
C LYS A 77 0.04 10.16 12.86
N PRO A 78 0.87 11.14 12.46
CA PRO A 78 2.19 10.85 11.95
C PRO A 78 2.97 10.21 13.10
N ALA A 79 3.26 8.91 12.99
CA ALA A 79 4.20 8.28 13.91
C ALA A 79 5.57 8.94 13.68
N PRO A 80 6.26 9.39 14.75
CA PRO A 80 7.46 10.19 14.62
C PRO A 80 8.52 9.39 13.88
N VAL A 81 9.10 10.04 12.87
CA VAL A 81 10.36 9.68 12.24
C VAL A 81 11.32 9.17 13.31
N HIS A 82 11.83 7.96 13.11
CA HIS A 82 12.88 7.39 13.93
C HIS A 82 14.12 8.29 13.81
N VAL A 83 14.21 9.28 14.71
CA VAL A 83 15.40 10.10 14.88
C VAL A 83 16.50 9.14 15.32
N ARG A 84 17.45 8.93 14.41
CA ARG A 84 18.68 8.22 14.73
C ARG A 84 19.46 9.10 15.70
N VAL A 85 19.39 8.81 16.99
CA VAL A 85 20.42 9.25 17.93
C VAL A 85 21.55 8.22 17.90
N THR A 86 22.45 8.38 16.94
CA THR A 86 23.80 7.83 17.06
C THR A 86 24.58 8.77 17.96
N GLU A 87 24.48 8.59 19.28
CA GLU A 87 25.39 9.29 20.19
C GLU A 87 26.30 8.27 20.88
N THR A 88 27.53 8.24 20.38
CA THR A 88 28.70 7.52 20.87
C THR A 88 29.06 7.99 22.27
N HIS A 89 29.30 7.07 23.22
CA HIS A 89 30.13 7.29 24.40
C HIS A 89 30.97 6.03 24.66
#